data_AF-A0A0C2DCY2-F1
#
_entry.id   AF-A0A0C2DCY2-F1
#
_cell.length_a   1.000
_cell.length_b   1.000
_cell.length_c   1.000
_cell.angle_alpha   90.00
_cell.angle_beta   90.00
_cell.angle_gamma   90.00
#
_symmetry.space_group_name_H-M   'P 1'
#
loop_
_entity.id
_entity.type
_entity.pdbx_description
1 polymer ?
#
loop_
_entity_poly.entity_id
_entity_poly.type
_entity_poly.pdbx_seq_one_letter_code
_entity_poly.pdbx_strand_id
1 'polypeptide(L)'
;MNVSKEDNADYECVVNGKQLIKYRLVVDHDECTQPRSVQAYKSCQREWCKKADQYKAALADWHDAKRRNAQCMVNDSTSHLHNRIE
;
A
#
# COMPACT_ATOMS: atom_id res chain seq x y z
N MET A 1 6.12 -7.23 -26.42
CA MET A 1 6.76 -6.09 -25.72
C MET A 1 7.18 -6.60 -24.36
N ASN A 2 8.48 -6.57 -24.07
CA ASN A 2 9.03 -6.92 -22.76
C ASN A 2 9.80 -5.70 -22.27
N VAL A 3 9.43 -5.16 -21.11
CA VAL A 3 10.01 -3.94 -20.55
C VAL A 3 11.19 -4.35 -19.67
N SER A 4 12.38 -3.77 -19.92
CA SER A 4 13.63 -4.11 -19.22
C SER A 4 14.12 -2.96 -18.33
N LYS A 5 15.19 -3.21 -17.55
CA LYS A 5 15.89 -2.15 -16.80
C LYS A 5 16.47 -1.06 -17.71
N GLU A 6 16.67 -1.32 -18.99
CA GLU A 6 17.19 -0.32 -19.95
C GLU A 6 16.12 0.70 -20.34
N ASP A 7 14.84 0.37 -20.15
CA ASP A 7 13.70 1.27 -20.39
C ASP A 7 13.48 2.28 -19.24
N ASN A 8 14.34 2.29 -18.22
CA ASN A 8 14.29 3.24 -17.13
C ASN A 8 14.58 4.66 -17.61
N ALA A 9 13.54 5.49 -17.74
CA ALA A 9 13.66 6.85 -18.24
C ALA A 9 12.48 7.74 -17.82
N ASP A 10 12.66 9.05 -18.02
CA ASP A 10 11.58 10.02 -18.02
C ASP A 10 10.96 10.08 -19.41
N TYR A 11 9.70 9.66 -19.53
CA TYR A 11 8.94 9.72 -20.77
C TYR A 11 8.06 10.96 -20.74
N GLU A 12 8.09 11.71 -21.85
CA GLU A 12 7.22 12.85 -22.06
C GLU A 12 6.45 12.72 -23.37
N CYS A 13 5.18 13.12 -23.35
CA CYS A 13 4.38 13.28 -24.56
C CYS A 13 4.21 14.77 -24.81
N VAL A 14 4.68 15.22 -25.97
CA VAL A 14 4.58 16.62 -26.41
C VAL A 14 3.78 16.67 -27.71
N VAL A 15 2.74 17.50 -27.74
CA VAL A 15 1.95 17.76 -28.94
C VAL A 15 1.95 19.26 -29.19
N ASN A 16 2.33 19.66 -30.40
CA ASN A 16 2.43 21.07 -30.80
C ASN A 16 3.26 21.93 -29.82
N GLY A 17 4.37 21.38 -29.32
CA GLY A 17 5.25 22.06 -28.37
C GLY A 17 4.68 22.20 -26.95
N LYS A 18 3.49 21.64 -26.67
CA LYS A 18 2.93 21.57 -25.32
C LYS A 18 3.06 20.16 -24.75
N GLN A 19 3.66 20.06 -23.57
CA GLN A 19 3.75 18.81 -22.82
C GLN A 19 2.35 18.41 -22.31
N LEU A 20 1.86 17.24 -22.71
CA LEU A 20 0.59 16.69 -22.25
C LEU A 20 0.77 15.84 -20.99
N ILE A 21 1.78 14.97 -20.99
CA ILE A 21 2.08 14.09 -19.86
C ILE A 21 3.59 13.92 -19.73
N LYS A 22 4.04 13.73 -18.48
CA LYS A 22 5.40 13.32 -18.16
C LYS A 22 5.34 12.32 -17.02
N TYR A 23 6.01 11.19 -17.18
CA TYR A 23 6.10 10.17 -16.14
C TYR A 23 7.49 9.55 -16.15
N ARG A 24 7.92 9.13 -14.95
CA ARG A 24 9.16 8.39 -14.76
C ARG A 24 8.84 6.91 -14.73
N LEU A 25 9.38 6.15 -15.68
CA LEU A 25 9.30 4.70 -15.66
C LEU A 25 10.47 4.17 -14.82
N VAL A 26 10.15 3.48 -13.72
CA VAL A 26 11.12 2.73 -12.91
C VAL A 26 10.77 1.25 -12.96
N VAL A 27 11.64 0.47 -13.58
CA VAL A 27 11.54 -0.97 -13.78
C VAL A 27 12.58 -1.62 -12.89
N ASP A 28 12.13 -2.12 -11.75
CA ASP A 28 12.96 -2.92 -10.86
C ASP A 28 12.86 -4.40 -11.27
N HIS A 29 14.00 -5.01 -11.58
CA HIS A 29 14.11 -6.44 -11.87
C HIS A 29 14.64 -7.24 -10.67
N ASP A 30 15.16 -6.58 -9.64
CA ASP A 30 15.82 -7.28 -8.54
C ASP A 30 14.81 -8.01 -7.67
N GLU A 31 13.60 -7.47 -7.51
CA GLU A 31 12.51 -8.12 -6.74
C GLU A 31 11.68 -9.14 -7.54
N CYS A 32 11.77 -9.13 -8.88
CA CYS A 32 10.90 -9.93 -9.76
C CYS A 32 11.65 -10.99 -10.57
N THR A 33 12.88 -11.35 -10.19
CA THR A 33 13.59 -12.45 -10.85
C THR A 33 12.93 -13.79 -10.54
N GLN A 34 12.58 -14.53 -11.58
CA GLN A 34 12.07 -15.89 -11.43
C GLN A 34 13.10 -16.74 -10.68
N PRO A 35 12.70 -17.44 -9.60
CA PRO A 35 13.63 -18.26 -8.84
C PRO A 35 14.20 -19.37 -9.74
N ARG A 36 15.53 -19.38 -9.87
CA ARG A 36 16.25 -20.34 -10.73
C ARG A 36 16.46 -21.71 -10.09
N SER A 37 16.01 -21.90 -8.85
CA SER A 37 16.10 -23.16 -8.12
C SER A 37 14.91 -23.35 -7.17
N VAL A 38 14.64 -24.61 -6.83
CA VAL A 38 13.58 -24.99 -5.87
C VAL A 38 13.85 -24.38 -4.49
N GLN A 39 15.12 -24.28 -4.08
CA GLN A 39 15.50 -23.67 -2.80
C GLN A 39 15.21 -22.17 -2.78
N ALA A 40 15.55 -21.45 -3.86
CA ALA A 40 15.26 -20.03 -4.00
C ALA A 40 13.74 -19.77 -3.98
N TYR A 41 12.96 -20.60 -4.69
CA TYR A 41 11.49 -20.54 -4.67
C TYR A 41 10.93 -20.72 -3.25
N LYS A 42 11.36 -21.78 -2.54
CA LYS A 42 10.90 -22.02 -1.16
C LYS A 42 11.28 -20.89 -0.21
N SER A 43 12.41 -20.21 -0.44
CA SER A 43 12.79 -19.03 0.36
C SER A 43 11.85 -17.87 0.14
N CYS A 44 11.62 -17.49 -1.13
CA CYS A 44 10.69 -16.44 -1.50
C CYS A 44 9.27 -16.73 -0.97
N GLN A 45 8.81 -17.98 -1.09
CA GLN A 45 7.53 -18.43 -0.55
C GLN A 45 7.41 -18.17 0.95
N ARG A 46 8.43 -18.54 1.75
CA ARG A 46 8.42 -18.31 3.21
C ARG A 46 8.38 -16.83 3.55
N GLU A 47 9.13 -16.01 2.84
CA GLU A 47 9.13 -14.55 3.03
C GLU A 47 7.75 -13.95 2.76
N TRP A 48 7.09 -14.36 1.68
CA TRP A 48 5.72 -13.94 1.38
C TRP A 48 4.71 -14.40 2.42
N CYS A 49 4.81 -15.64 2.91
CA CYS A 49 3.98 -16.10 4.02
C CYS A 49 4.16 -15.23 5.27
N LYS A 50 5.42 -14.92 5.63
CA LYS A 50 5.72 -14.04 6.77
C LYS A 50 5.12 -12.64 6.60
N LYS A 51 5.26 -12.03 5.42
CA LYS A 51 4.66 -10.72 5.11
C LYS A 51 3.13 -10.77 5.19
N ALA A 52 2.51 -11.84 4.69
CA ALA A 52 1.06 -12.02 4.75
C ALA A 52 0.55 -12.15 6.20
N ASP A 53 1.27 -12.88 7.06
CA ASP A 53 0.89 -13.02 8.46
C ASP A 53 1.04 -11.70 9.22
N GLN A 54 2.11 -10.94 8.96
CA GLN A 54 2.29 -9.59 9.52
C GLN A 54 1.16 -8.65 9.08
N TYR A 55 0.77 -8.70 7.80
CA TYR A 55 -0.34 -7.91 7.29
C TYR A 55 -1.66 -8.25 7.99
N LYS A 56 -1.96 -9.55 8.16
CA LYS A 56 -3.17 -9.99 8.88
C LYS A 56 -3.18 -9.51 10.33
N ALA A 57 -2.05 -9.56 11.02
CA ALA A 57 -1.93 -9.06 12.39
C ALA A 57 -2.19 -7.55 12.46
N ALA A 58 -1.54 -6.77 11.61
CA ALA A 58 -1.74 -5.32 11.55
C ALA A 58 -3.19 -4.95 11.20
N LEU A 59 -3.84 -5.73 10.34
CA LEU A 59 -5.25 -5.54 9.98
C LEU A 59 -6.18 -5.82 11.17
N ALA A 60 -5.90 -6.87 11.95
CA ALA A 60 -6.64 -7.17 13.18
C ALA A 60 -6.49 -6.04 14.21
N ASP A 61 -5.28 -5.55 14.44
CA ASP A 61 -5.00 -4.43 15.35
C ASP A 61 -5.76 -3.17 14.91
N TRP A 62 -5.78 -2.89 13.61
CA TRP A 62 -6.54 -1.77 13.05
C TRP A 62 -8.05 -1.95 13.26
N HIS A 63 -8.59 -3.14 13.02
CA HIS A 63 -10.01 -3.42 13.26
C HIS A 63 -10.40 -3.23 14.73
N ASP A 64 -9.55 -3.69 15.65
CA ASP A 64 -9.76 -3.52 17.08
C ASP A 64 -9.68 -2.06 17.50
N ALA A 65 -8.69 -1.31 17.00
CA ALA A 65 -8.59 0.12 17.22
C ALA A 65 -9.81 0.88 16.67
N LYS A 66 -10.28 0.53 15.47
CA LYS A 66 -11.50 1.09 14.88
C LYS A 66 -12.72 0.79 15.76
N ARG A 67 -12.86 -0.44 16.27
CA ARG A 67 -13.97 -0.82 17.17
C ARG A 67 -13.96 -0.02 18.47
N ARG A 68 -12.78 0.17 19.08
CA ARG A 68 -12.64 1.01 20.29
C ARG A 68 -12.99 2.47 20.01
N ASN A 69 -12.47 3.02 18.91
CA ASN A 69 -12.73 4.42 18.52
C ASN A 69 -14.17 4.66 18.03
N ALA A 70 -14.90 3.64 17.59
CA ALA A 70 -16.32 3.77 17.27
C ALA A 70 -17.15 4.21 18.50
N GLN A 71 -16.71 3.87 19.71
CA GLN A 71 -17.34 4.33 20.97
C GLN A 71 -17.10 5.82 21.23
N CYS A 72 -16.00 6.40 20.70
CA CYS A 72 -15.72 7.82 20.83
C CYS A 72 -16.66 8.69 19.98
N MET A 73 -17.22 8.17 18.88
CA MET A 73 -18.20 8.93 18.08
C MET A 73 -19.62 8.96 18.67
N VAL A 74 -19.93 8.07 19.62
CA VAL A 74 -21.26 8.02 20.27
C VAL A 74 -21.30 8.94 21.49
N ASN A 75 -20.19 9.05 22.22
CA ASN A 75 -20.12 9.85 23.46
C ASN A 75 -20.11 11.36 23.24
N ASP A 76 -19.81 11.84 22.02
CA ASP A 76 -19.83 13.27 21.69
C ASP A 76 -21.26 13.81 21.49
N SER A 77 -22.23 12.92 21.24
CA SER A 77 -23.65 13.29 21.10
C SER A 77 -24.36 13.38 22.46
N THR A 78 -23.88 12.69 23.49
CA THR A 78 -24.47 12.66 24.84
C THR A 78 -23.86 13.67 25.81
N SER A 79 -22.64 14.16 25.55
CA SER A 79 -21.97 15.20 26.35
C SER A 79 -22.61 16.59 26.18
N HIS A 80 -23.19 16.88 25.01
CA HIS A 80 -23.83 18.17 24.73
C HIS A 80 -25.24 18.34 25.34
N LEU A 81 -25.89 17.25 25.78
CA LEU A 81 -27.23 17.29 26.38
C LEU A 81 -27.22 17.46 27.91
N HIS A 82 -26.08 17.33 28.58
CA HIS A 82 -25.99 17.41 30.04
C HIS A 82 -25.61 18.80 30.60
N ASN A 83 -25.31 19.78 29.74
CA ASN A 83 -24.87 21.12 30.14
C ASN A 83 -25.91 22.23 29.95
N ARG A 84 -27.20 21.89 29.96
CA ARG A 84 -28.28 22.89 30.02
C ARG A 84 -29.11 22.65 31.28
N ILE A 85 -28.62 23.18 32.40
CA ILE A 85 -29.40 23.38 33.62
C ILE A 85 -29.72 24.88 33.70
N GLU A 86 -30.97 25.15 34.06
CA GLU A 86 -31.69 26.43 34.17
C GLU A 86 -30.94 27.54 34.93
#